data_AF-A0A7S1JFI6-F1
#
_entry.id   AF-A0A7S1JFI6-F1
#
_cell.length_a   1.000
_cell.length_b   1.000
_cell.length_c   1.000
_cell.angle_alpha   90.00
_cell.angle_beta   90.00
_cell.angle_gamma   90.00
#
_symmetry.space_group_name_H-M   'P 1'
#
loop_
_entity.id
_entity.type
_entity.pdbx_description
1 polymer ?
#
loop_
_entity_poly.entity_id
_entity_poly.type
_entity_poly.pdbx_seq_one_letter_code
_entity_poly.pdbx_strand_id
1 'polypeptide(L)'
;DMFDATKVDTSVRLATSVNAHEFITFVKGKARTEGDTVVALDPTDQPVTLLGLMKSVGIPDPEALSVEVLGLMPSPTNTLYRHFDVFSKRRPRGGEATVRLLKVFLKHRNYQQGKWYAELVKPVLVRGRDAPPHGVATQYTLPILGCMENEWEDLARWLDHHELYTDLNRWVIRVPRIA
;
A
#
# COMPACT_ATOMS: atom_id res chain seq x y z
N ASP A 1 -8.77 -4.10 -34.39
CA ASP A 1 -8.31 -5.38 -33.80
C ASP A 1 -8.37 -5.28 -32.27
N MET A 2 -8.42 -6.39 -31.52
CA MET A 2 -8.36 -6.37 -30.03
C MET A 2 -7.06 -5.73 -29.51
N PHE A 3 -6.03 -5.71 -30.34
CA PHE A 3 -4.72 -5.16 -30.03
C PHE A 3 -4.60 -3.65 -30.31
N ASP A 4 -5.55 -3.04 -31.03
CA ASP A 4 -5.49 -1.62 -31.41
C ASP A 4 -6.23 -0.69 -30.42
N ALA A 5 -6.90 -1.26 -29.42
CA ALA A 5 -7.71 -0.50 -28.48
C ALA A 5 -6.92 -0.20 -27.20
N THR A 6 -6.97 1.06 -26.75
CA THR A 6 -6.52 1.42 -25.40
C THR A 6 -7.40 0.71 -24.38
N LYS A 7 -6.76 -0.08 -23.52
CA LYS A 7 -7.44 -0.78 -22.43
C LYS A 7 -7.39 0.08 -21.17
N VAL A 8 -8.52 0.11 -20.46
CA VAL A 8 -8.65 0.87 -19.22
C VAL A 8 -8.96 -0.10 -18.08
N ASP A 9 -8.03 -0.22 -17.14
CA ASP A 9 -8.29 -0.94 -15.90
C ASP A 9 -9.10 -0.05 -14.97
N THR A 10 -10.33 -0.48 -14.64
CA THR A 10 -11.25 0.30 -13.83
C THR A 10 -11.30 -0.20 -12.38
N SER A 11 -11.58 0.70 -11.44
CA SER A 11 -11.77 0.37 -10.01
C SER A 11 -10.58 -0.34 -9.34
N VAL A 12 -9.35 -0.09 -9.80
CA VAL A 12 -8.14 -0.70 -9.21
C VAL A 12 -7.85 -0.04 -7.86
N ARG A 13 -7.62 -0.80 -6.79
CA ARG A 13 -7.22 -0.21 -5.50
C ARG A 13 -5.72 0.04 -5.48
N LEU A 14 -5.31 1.29 -5.22
CA LEU A 14 -3.89 1.65 -5.21
C LEU A 14 -3.09 0.82 -4.19
N ALA A 15 -3.65 0.56 -3.00
CA ALA A 15 -2.96 -0.20 -1.95
C ALA A 15 -2.71 -1.67 -2.34
N THR A 16 -3.34 -2.16 -3.40
CA THR A 16 -3.16 -3.53 -3.93
C THR A 16 -2.75 -3.53 -5.40
N SER A 17 -2.26 -2.40 -5.93
CA SER A 17 -1.83 -2.32 -7.34
C SER A 17 -0.41 -2.82 -7.58
N VAL A 18 0.40 -2.89 -6.52
CA VAL A 18 1.79 -3.33 -6.58
C VAL A 18 1.86 -4.85 -6.46
N ASN A 19 2.72 -5.49 -7.26
CA ASN A 19 2.94 -6.93 -7.16
C ASN A 19 3.53 -7.31 -5.79
N ALA A 20 3.09 -8.42 -5.21
CA ALA A 20 3.58 -8.89 -3.92
C ALA A 20 5.10 -9.09 -3.87
N HIS A 21 5.73 -9.63 -4.92
CA HIS A 21 7.18 -9.77 -4.99
C HIS A 21 7.89 -8.41 -4.97
N GLU A 22 7.45 -7.47 -5.82
CA GLU A 22 7.99 -6.10 -5.87
C GLU A 22 7.85 -5.42 -4.50
N PHE A 23 6.71 -5.59 -3.84
CA PHE A 23 6.47 -5.08 -2.49
C PHE A 23 7.44 -5.66 -1.45
N ILE A 24 7.63 -6.97 -1.42
CA ILE A 24 8.57 -7.63 -0.48
C ILE A 24 10.00 -7.13 -0.74
N THR A 25 10.43 -7.08 -2.00
CA THR A 25 11.75 -6.57 -2.38
C THR A 25 11.93 -5.12 -1.92
N PHE A 26 10.91 -4.28 -2.08
CA PHE A 26 10.94 -2.90 -1.62
C PHE A 26 11.10 -2.79 -0.09
N VAL A 27 10.28 -3.54 0.68
CA VAL A 27 10.35 -3.53 2.15
C VAL A 27 11.72 -4.01 2.65
N LYS A 28 12.26 -5.08 2.05
CA LYS A 28 13.61 -5.57 2.36
C LYS A 28 14.68 -4.52 2.05
N GLY A 29 14.56 -3.86 0.90
CA GLY A 29 15.44 -2.74 0.53
C GLY A 29 15.43 -1.64 1.58
N LYS A 30 14.24 -1.17 1.99
CA LYS A 30 14.09 -0.14 3.02
C LYS A 30 14.61 -0.57 4.39
N ALA A 31 14.43 -1.83 4.77
CA ALA A 31 15.00 -2.33 6.02
C ALA A 31 16.54 -2.33 6.01
N ARG A 32 17.17 -2.56 4.85
CA ARG A 32 18.63 -2.51 4.71
C ARG A 32 19.19 -1.08 4.64
N THR A 33 18.51 -0.16 3.96
CA THR A 33 19.04 1.21 3.73
C THR A 33 18.56 2.23 4.75
N GLU A 34 17.36 2.03 5.30
CA GLU A 34 16.63 3.00 6.14
C GLU A 34 16.09 2.34 7.42
N GLY A 35 16.71 1.26 7.89
CA GLY A 35 16.24 0.44 9.02
C GLY A 35 16.09 1.18 10.36
N ASP A 36 16.90 2.21 10.60
CA ASP A 36 16.86 3.04 11.81
C ASP A 36 15.89 4.23 11.72
N THR A 37 15.18 4.38 10.59
CA THR A 37 14.16 5.42 10.43
C THR A 37 13.02 5.19 11.40
N VAL A 38 12.64 6.21 12.17
CA VAL A 38 11.50 6.17 13.10
C VAL A 38 10.19 6.10 12.31
N VAL A 39 9.36 5.08 12.53
CA VAL A 39 8.12 4.84 11.74
C VAL A 39 6.85 4.89 12.58
N ALA A 40 6.97 4.94 13.90
CA ALA A 40 5.86 5.03 14.83
C ALA A 40 6.35 5.53 16.20
N LEU A 41 5.40 5.93 17.03
CA LEU A 41 5.59 6.03 18.47
C LEU A 41 4.96 4.79 19.13
N ASP A 42 5.54 4.33 20.23
CA ASP A 42 4.94 3.32 21.08
C ASP A 42 3.90 3.93 22.05
N PRO A 43 3.18 3.14 22.86
CA PRO A 43 2.21 3.67 23.83
C PRO A 43 2.80 4.57 24.93
N THR A 44 4.13 4.66 25.04
CA THR A 44 4.86 5.50 25.98
C THR A 44 5.52 6.70 25.30
N ASP A 45 5.08 7.03 24.08
CA ASP A 45 5.60 8.08 23.21
C ASP A 45 7.08 7.93 22.82
N GLN A 46 7.64 6.72 22.93
CA GLN A 46 9.01 6.47 22.49
C GLN A 46 9.09 6.19 20.99
N PRO A 47 10.11 6.72 20.30
CA PRO A 47 10.30 6.49 18.87
C PRO A 47 10.64 5.02 18.59
N VAL A 48 9.90 4.43 17.64
CA VAL A 48 10.12 3.05 17.16
C VAL A 48 10.67 3.10 15.75
N THR A 49 11.86 2.51 15.54
CA THR A 49 12.49 2.40 14.22
C THR A 49 11.83 1.33 13.35
N LEU A 50 12.09 1.32 12.03
CA LEU A 50 11.59 0.27 11.14
C LEU A 50 12.03 -1.12 11.61
N LEU A 51 13.32 -1.31 11.92
CA LEU A 51 13.81 -2.59 12.44
C LEU A 51 13.23 -2.91 13.82
N GLY A 52 13.02 -1.91 14.68
CA GLY A 52 12.34 -2.08 15.96
C GLY A 52 10.90 -2.57 15.79
N LEU A 53 10.16 -1.97 14.85
CA LEU A 53 8.81 -2.38 14.50
C LEU A 53 8.81 -3.81 13.95
N MET A 54 9.70 -4.14 13.01
CA MET A 54 9.82 -5.49 12.43
C MET A 54 10.08 -6.55 13.51
N LYS A 55 10.99 -6.29 14.44
CA LYS A 55 11.23 -7.16 15.61
C LYS A 55 9.96 -7.33 16.46
N SER A 56 9.25 -6.23 16.74
CA SER A 56 8.02 -6.26 17.56
C SER A 56 6.87 -7.06 16.94
N VAL A 57 6.84 -7.19 15.61
CA VAL A 57 5.81 -7.96 14.90
C VAL A 57 6.24 -9.40 14.59
N GLY A 58 7.38 -9.84 15.14
CA GLY A 58 7.90 -11.21 14.99
C GLY A 58 8.76 -11.44 13.74
N ILE A 59 9.33 -10.39 13.16
CA ILE A 59 10.18 -10.45 11.96
C ILE A 59 11.55 -9.84 12.31
N PRO A 60 12.40 -10.55 13.07
CA PRO A 60 13.68 -9.99 13.53
C PRO A 60 14.70 -9.81 12.40
N ASP A 61 14.60 -10.65 11.36
CA ASP A 61 15.43 -10.58 10.16
C ASP A 61 14.56 -10.14 8.96
N PRO A 62 14.84 -8.98 8.34
CA PRO A 62 14.17 -8.56 7.11
C PRO A 62 14.27 -9.56 5.96
N GLU A 63 15.33 -10.37 5.88
CA GLU A 63 15.47 -11.35 4.80
C GLU A 63 14.50 -12.53 4.92
N ALA A 64 13.99 -12.80 6.13
CA ALA A 64 12.94 -13.79 6.35
C ALA A 64 11.55 -13.30 5.89
N LEU A 65 11.41 -12.04 5.45
CA LEU A 65 10.13 -11.49 5.00
C LEU A 65 9.61 -12.20 3.75
N SER A 66 8.37 -12.69 3.82
CA SER A 66 7.67 -13.32 2.71
C SER A 66 6.19 -12.92 2.65
N VAL A 67 5.54 -13.21 1.52
CA VAL A 67 4.10 -13.01 1.31
C VAL A 67 3.27 -13.74 2.36
N GLU A 68 3.72 -14.93 2.76
CA GLU A 68 3.06 -15.75 3.79
C GLU A 68 3.19 -15.15 5.19
N VAL A 69 4.40 -14.67 5.54
CA VAL A 69 4.66 -13.99 6.82
C VAL A 69 3.78 -12.74 6.95
N LEU A 70 3.62 -11.99 5.86
CA LEU A 70 2.75 -10.80 5.85
C LEU A 70 1.25 -11.11 5.80
N GLY A 71 0.88 -12.38 5.61
CA GLY A 71 -0.51 -12.80 5.44
C GLY A 71 -1.16 -12.22 4.19
N LEU A 72 -0.37 -11.99 3.13
CA LEU A 72 -0.83 -11.47 1.84
C LEU A 72 -1.38 -12.57 0.91
N MET A 73 -1.27 -13.84 1.33
CA MET A 73 -1.87 -14.97 0.64
C MET A 73 -3.40 -14.96 0.78
N PRO A 74 -4.15 -15.25 -0.29
CA PRO A 74 -5.57 -15.53 -0.19
C PRO A 74 -5.83 -16.67 0.80
N SER A 75 -6.88 -16.56 1.62
CA SER A 75 -7.25 -17.65 2.53
C SER A 75 -7.77 -18.86 1.72
N PRO A 76 -7.24 -20.07 1.92
CA PRO A 76 -7.74 -21.28 1.25
C PRO A 76 -9.19 -21.62 1.64
N THR A 77 -9.69 -21.07 2.75
CA THR A 77 -11.06 -21.28 3.25
C THR A 77 -12.04 -20.17 2.87
N ASN A 78 -11.59 -19.09 2.22
CA ASN A 78 -12.46 -17.98 1.86
C ASN A 78 -13.06 -18.20 0.48
N THR A 79 -14.12 -19.00 0.43
CA THR A 79 -14.87 -19.41 -0.77
C THR A 79 -15.90 -18.39 -1.27
N LEU A 80 -15.96 -17.15 -0.75
CA LEU A 80 -17.06 -16.22 -1.08
C LEU A 80 -16.59 -14.76 -1.21
N TYR A 81 -16.50 -14.26 -2.45
CA TYR A 81 -16.80 -12.90 -2.96
C TYR A 81 -16.40 -11.63 -2.17
N ARG A 82 -15.61 -11.72 -1.09
CA ARG A 82 -15.18 -10.57 -0.29
C ARG A 82 -13.84 -10.08 -0.80
N HIS A 83 -13.82 -8.84 -1.27
CA HIS A 83 -12.60 -8.14 -1.68
C HIS A 83 -11.54 -8.20 -0.57
N PHE A 84 -10.35 -8.71 -0.89
CA PHE A 84 -9.24 -8.85 0.05
C PHE A 84 -8.84 -7.48 0.62
N ASP A 85 -8.90 -7.29 1.94
CA ASP A 85 -8.48 -6.04 2.60
C ASP A 85 -7.14 -6.25 3.30
N VAL A 86 -6.09 -5.60 2.78
CA VAL A 86 -4.73 -5.61 3.34
C VAL A 86 -4.64 -5.02 4.75
N PHE A 87 -5.68 -4.32 5.23
CA PHE A 87 -5.72 -3.75 6.57
C PHE A 87 -6.70 -4.48 7.51
N SER A 88 -7.37 -5.53 7.05
CA SER A 88 -8.29 -6.31 7.91
C SER A 88 -7.53 -6.95 9.06
N LYS A 89 -8.12 -6.90 10.26
CA LYS A 89 -7.59 -7.59 11.46
C LYS A 89 -7.79 -9.11 11.41
N ARG A 90 -8.76 -9.58 10.62
CA ARG A 90 -9.10 -11.00 10.46
C ARG A 90 -8.33 -11.61 9.28
N ARG A 91 -7.00 -11.66 9.39
CA ARG A 91 -6.14 -12.31 8.38
C ARG A 91 -5.73 -13.73 8.79
N PRO A 92 -5.49 -14.64 7.82
CA PRO A 92 -5.13 -16.02 8.11
C PRO A 92 -3.82 -16.14 8.92
N ARG A 93 -2.88 -15.22 8.71
CA ARG A 93 -1.57 -15.16 9.37
C ARG A 93 -1.12 -13.70 9.56
N GLY A 94 -0.29 -13.43 10.57
CA GLY A 94 0.33 -12.13 10.84
C GLY A 94 -0.44 -11.15 11.75
N GLY A 95 -1.77 -11.31 11.88
CA GLY A 95 -2.60 -10.58 12.84
C GLY A 95 -2.50 -9.03 12.79
N GLU A 96 -2.92 -8.37 13.88
CA GLU A 96 -2.87 -6.91 14.03
C GLU A 96 -1.44 -6.35 13.96
N ALA A 97 -0.46 -7.11 14.45
CA ALA A 97 0.94 -6.72 14.47
C ALA A 97 1.46 -6.47 13.04
N THR A 98 1.19 -7.39 12.11
CA THR A 98 1.61 -7.24 10.71
C THR A 98 0.85 -6.12 9.99
N VAL A 99 -0.40 -5.84 10.36
CA VAL A 99 -1.15 -4.68 9.85
C VAL A 99 -0.41 -3.37 10.17
N ARG A 100 0.23 -3.26 11.33
CA ARG A 100 1.04 -2.06 11.68
C ARG A 100 2.18 -1.87 10.70
N LEU A 101 2.91 -2.93 10.36
CA LEU A 101 3.98 -2.88 9.35
C LEU A 101 3.42 -2.49 7.97
N LEU A 102 2.31 -3.08 7.54
CA LEU A 102 1.69 -2.71 6.26
C LEU A 102 1.22 -1.25 6.21
N LYS A 103 0.73 -0.67 7.31
CA LYS A 103 0.35 0.75 7.38
C LYS A 103 1.53 1.69 7.14
N VAL A 104 2.74 1.29 7.52
CA VAL A 104 3.95 2.09 7.26
C VAL A 104 4.24 2.19 5.76
N PHE A 105 3.92 1.16 4.97
CA PHE A 105 4.22 1.10 3.53
C PHE A 105 3.03 1.36 2.61
N LEU A 106 1.78 1.18 3.07
CA LEU A 106 0.58 1.19 2.22
C LEU A 106 -0.49 2.20 2.66
N LYS A 107 -0.21 3.03 3.67
CA LYS A 107 -1.08 4.17 4.04
C LYS A 107 -0.35 5.48 3.82
N HIS A 108 -1.05 6.45 3.23
CA HIS A 108 -0.56 7.82 3.09
C HIS A 108 -0.47 8.51 4.46
N ARG A 109 -1.44 8.26 5.34
CA ARG A 109 -1.45 8.80 6.70
C ARG A 109 -0.74 7.85 7.66
N ASN A 110 0.54 8.11 7.89
CA ASN A 110 1.37 7.45 8.90
C ASN A 110 2.45 8.42 9.42
N TYR A 111 3.31 7.96 10.33
CA TYR A 111 4.37 8.78 10.93
C TYR A 111 5.31 9.41 9.89
N GLN A 112 5.58 8.68 8.80
CA GLN A 112 6.43 9.11 7.67
C GLN A 112 5.63 9.82 6.57
N GLN A 113 4.40 10.25 6.86
CA GLN A 113 3.52 10.99 5.95
C GLN A 113 3.34 10.31 4.58
N GLY A 114 3.41 8.98 4.54
CA GLY A 114 3.18 8.23 3.30
C GLY A 114 4.33 8.26 2.31
N LYS A 115 5.52 8.72 2.71
CA LYS A 115 6.73 8.78 1.87
C LYS A 115 6.99 7.46 1.14
N TRP A 116 7.12 6.36 1.89
CA TRP A 116 7.41 5.06 1.29
C TRP A 116 6.25 4.49 0.49
N TYR A 117 5.01 4.88 0.81
CA TYR A 117 3.87 4.46 -0.02
C TYR A 117 3.92 5.15 -1.38
N ALA A 118 4.22 6.45 -1.41
CA ALA A 118 4.40 7.19 -2.66
C ALA A 118 5.56 6.63 -3.49
N GLU A 119 6.73 6.39 -2.87
CA GLU A 119 7.88 5.78 -3.55
C GLU A 119 7.57 4.40 -4.13
N LEU A 120 6.76 3.60 -3.44
CA LEU A 120 6.36 2.28 -3.89
C LEU A 120 5.42 2.35 -5.12
N VAL A 121 4.46 3.28 -5.14
CA VAL A 121 3.44 3.33 -6.20
C VAL A 121 3.85 4.17 -7.39
N LYS A 122 4.76 5.15 -7.25
CA LYS A 122 5.19 6.03 -8.34
C LYS A 122 5.68 5.24 -9.58
N PRO A 123 6.50 4.18 -9.46
CA PRO A 123 6.87 3.34 -10.59
C PRO A 123 5.67 2.64 -11.25
N VAL A 124 4.70 2.18 -10.45
CA VAL A 124 3.48 1.51 -10.96
C VAL A 124 2.63 2.48 -11.79
N LEU A 125 2.50 3.73 -11.34
CA LEU A 125 1.74 4.76 -12.06
C LEU A 125 2.35 5.09 -13.43
N VAL A 126 3.68 5.05 -13.56
CA VAL A 126 4.38 5.41 -14.81
C VAL A 126 4.48 4.21 -15.77
N ARG A 127 4.61 2.98 -15.26
CA ARG A 127 4.81 1.77 -16.09
C ARG A 127 3.71 1.54 -17.12
N GLY A 128 2.46 1.92 -16.83
CA GLY A 128 1.34 1.81 -17.76
C GLY A 128 1.52 2.63 -19.04
N ARG A 129 2.31 3.70 -19.00
CA ARG A 129 2.62 4.57 -20.15
C ARG A 129 3.43 3.86 -21.23
N ASP A 130 4.40 3.05 -20.81
CA ASP A 130 5.40 2.47 -21.70
C ASP A 130 5.01 1.05 -22.17
N ALA A 131 3.80 0.59 -21.82
CA ALA A 131 3.29 -0.72 -22.22
C ALA A 131 2.84 -0.74 -23.70
N PRO A 132 3.42 -1.58 -24.57
CA PRO A 132 2.94 -1.76 -25.95
C PRO A 132 1.66 -2.61 -25.98
N PRO A 133 0.80 -2.51 -27.02
CA PRO A 133 0.88 -1.60 -28.19
C PRO A 133 0.30 -0.20 -27.94
N HIS A 134 -0.54 -0.06 -26.91
CA HIS A 134 -1.09 1.22 -26.45
C HIS A 134 -1.02 1.20 -24.93
N GLY A 135 -0.49 2.27 -24.32
CA GLY A 135 -0.36 2.36 -22.87
C GLY A 135 -1.66 1.98 -22.15
N VAL A 136 -1.54 1.32 -21.01
CA VAL A 136 -2.70 0.91 -20.20
C VAL A 136 -3.07 2.07 -19.30
N ALA A 137 -4.27 2.62 -19.49
CA ALA A 137 -4.83 3.64 -18.61
C ALA A 137 -5.46 2.97 -17.40
N THR A 138 -5.34 3.57 -16.22
CA THR A 138 -5.88 2.99 -14.98
C THR A 138 -6.68 4.00 -14.17
N GLN A 139 -7.86 3.60 -13.71
CA GLN A 139 -8.63 4.31 -12.70
C GLN A 139 -8.30 3.73 -11.33
N TYR A 140 -7.41 4.41 -10.60
CA TYR A 140 -7.04 4.03 -9.25
C TYR A 140 -8.01 4.58 -8.23
N THR A 141 -8.35 3.76 -7.24
CA THR A 141 -9.27 4.09 -6.17
C THR A 141 -8.51 4.35 -4.88
N LEU A 142 -8.86 5.45 -4.23
CA LEU A 142 -8.34 5.87 -2.93
C LEU A 142 -9.50 5.94 -1.94
N PRO A 143 -9.37 5.33 -0.75
CA PRO A 143 -10.44 5.36 0.24
C PRO A 143 -10.44 6.69 1.00
N ILE A 144 -11.62 7.28 1.19
CA ILE A 144 -11.90 8.28 2.23
C ILE A 144 -12.96 7.68 3.15
N LEU A 145 -12.63 7.54 4.42
CA LEU A 145 -13.47 6.86 5.41
C LEU A 145 -14.50 7.81 6.03
N GLY A 146 -14.26 9.12 6.00
CA GLY A 146 -15.11 10.11 6.65
C GLY A 146 -14.99 10.10 8.18
N CYS A 147 -13.90 9.52 8.71
CA CYS A 147 -13.68 9.43 10.15
C CYS A 147 -13.05 10.71 10.73
N MET A 148 -12.46 11.56 9.89
CA MET A 148 -11.76 12.77 10.30
C MET A 148 -12.05 13.89 9.29
N GLU A 149 -12.19 15.12 9.80
CA GLU A 149 -12.54 16.29 8.98
C GLU A 149 -11.48 16.58 7.93
N ASN A 150 -10.20 16.38 8.26
CA ASN A 150 -9.04 16.74 7.43
C ASN A 150 -8.61 15.64 6.43
N GLU A 151 -9.40 14.57 6.27
CA GLU A 151 -9.00 13.41 5.47
C GLU A 151 -8.83 13.76 3.98
N TRP A 152 -9.63 14.68 3.47
CA TRP A 152 -9.54 15.17 2.09
C TRP A 152 -8.26 15.98 1.87
N GLU A 153 -7.97 16.94 2.75
CA GLU A 153 -6.79 17.79 2.68
C GLU A 153 -5.51 16.99 2.83
N ASP A 154 -5.48 16.02 3.75
CA ASP A 154 -4.33 15.14 3.94
C ASP A 154 -4.06 14.29 2.70
N LEU A 155 -5.11 13.74 2.06
CA LEU A 155 -4.96 12.95 0.84
C LEU A 155 -4.50 13.82 -0.34
N ALA A 156 -5.09 15.00 -0.51
CA ALA A 156 -4.72 15.94 -1.57
C ALA A 156 -3.26 16.39 -1.41
N ARG A 157 -2.86 16.74 -0.18
CA ARG A 157 -1.47 17.12 0.15
C ARG A 157 -0.49 16.00 -0.15
N TRP A 158 -0.85 14.74 0.17
CA TRP A 158 0.01 13.59 -0.14
C TRP A 158 0.18 13.37 -1.65
N LEU A 159 -0.90 13.49 -2.43
CA LEU A 159 -0.84 13.35 -3.89
C LEU A 159 0.02 14.45 -4.53
N ASP A 160 -0.16 15.69 -4.10
CA ASP A 160 0.56 16.86 -4.61
C ASP A 160 2.05 16.82 -4.21
N HIS A 161 2.34 16.63 -2.92
CA HIS A 161 3.69 16.61 -2.37
C HIS A 161 4.60 15.56 -3.02
N HIS A 162 4.05 14.42 -3.41
CA HIS A 162 4.79 13.33 -4.05
C HIS A 162 4.65 13.27 -5.57
N GLU A 163 3.92 14.21 -6.17
CA GLU A 163 3.64 14.31 -7.61
C GLU A 163 3.05 13.01 -8.19
N LEU A 164 2.01 12.49 -7.52
CA LEU A 164 1.34 11.24 -7.91
C LEU A 164 0.25 11.51 -8.96
N TYR A 165 0.63 12.13 -10.08
CA TYR A 165 -0.27 12.40 -11.19
C TYR A 165 0.36 11.96 -12.51
N THR A 166 -0.47 11.41 -13.40
CA THR A 166 -0.07 11.04 -14.76
C THR A 166 -1.22 11.33 -15.73
N ASP A 167 -0.90 11.51 -17.01
CA ASP A 167 -1.91 11.81 -18.03
C ASP A 167 -2.88 10.64 -18.26
N LEU A 168 -2.38 9.41 -18.12
CA LEU A 168 -3.12 8.17 -18.40
C LEU A 168 -3.95 7.66 -17.22
N ASN A 169 -3.61 8.05 -15.99
CA ASN A 169 -4.30 7.56 -14.81
C ASN A 169 -5.28 8.58 -14.26
N ARG A 170 -6.33 8.08 -13.61
CA ARG A 170 -7.33 8.91 -12.92
C ARG A 170 -7.56 8.40 -11.51
N TRP A 171 -7.77 9.33 -10.60
CA TRP A 171 -8.10 9.04 -9.21
C TRP A 171 -9.63 9.02 -9.03
N VAL A 172 -10.13 7.98 -8.38
CA VAL A 172 -11.53 7.84 -7.98
C VAL A 172 -11.57 7.72 -6.47
N ILE A 173 -12.30 8.62 -5.83
CA ILE A 173 -12.50 8.53 -4.38
C ILE A 173 -13.56 7.47 -4.10
N ARG A 174 -13.21 6.51 -3.25
CA ARG A 174 -14.11 5.49 -2.75
C ARG A 174 -14.48 5.83 -1.31
N VAL A 175 -15.76 5.96 -1.02
CA VAL A 175 -16.28 6.10 0.35
C VAL A 175 -16.87 4.76 0.80
N PRO A 176 -16.17 3.97 1.64
CA PRO A 176 -16.69 2.70 2.10
C PRO A 176 -17.87 2.92 3.05
N ARG A 177 -18.97 2.19 2.83
CA ARG A 177 -20.08 2.13 3.78
C ARG A 177 -19.70 1.17 4.91
N ILE A 178 -19.09 1.70 5.96
CA ILE A 178 -18.78 0.96 7.18
C ILE A 178 -20.03 1.09 8.06
N ALA A 179 -20.87 0.07 8.07
CA ALA A 179 -21.99 -0.08 9.01
C ALA A 179 -21.51 -0.87 10.24
#